data_AF-A0A924UHY1-F1
#
_entry.id   AF-A0A924UHY1-F1
#
_cell.length_a   1.000
_cell.length_b   1.000
_cell.length_c   1.000
_cell.angle_alpha   90.00
_cell.angle_beta   90.00
_cell.angle_gamma   90.00
#
_symmetry.space_group_name_H-M   'P 1'
#
loop_
_entity.id
_entity.type
_entity.pdbx_description
1 polymer ?
#
loop_
_entity_poly.entity_id
_entity_poly.type
_entity_poly.pdbx_seq_one_letter_code
_entity_poly.pdbx_strand_id
1 'polypeptide(L)' 'EKFKLLRAGGLGFLKLMIKVTKLVSPTTDDLYPPWQGMQYLQNMYSGITKFDSVDNDRYLMRWTKAKDILAKHLNLIN' A
#
# COMPACT_ATOMS: atom_id res chain seq x y z
N GLU A 1 9.28 4.13 22.42
CA GLU A 1 10.21 4.81 21.48
C GLU A 1 9.51 6.02 20.84
N LYS A 2 10.24 7.08 20.47
CA LYS A 2 9.65 8.22 19.75
C LYS A 2 9.63 7.92 18.25
N PHE A 3 8.47 7.56 17.72
CA PHE A 3 8.26 7.46 16.28
C PHE A 3 8.52 8.82 15.62
N LYS A 4 9.24 8.83 14.50
CA LYS A 4 9.47 10.02 13.67
C LYS A 4 8.83 9.82 12.31
N LEU A 5 8.36 10.90 11.71
CA LEU A 5 7.85 10.87 10.34
C LEU A 5 9.01 10.69 9.37
N LEU A 6 8.95 9.63 8.56
CA LEU A 6 9.88 9.40 7.46
C LEU A 6 9.22 9.86 6.16
N ARG A 7 9.88 10.75 5.43
CA ARG A 7 9.48 11.08 4.06
C ARG A 7 10.01 10.02 3.11
N ALA A 8 9.14 9.13 2.63
CA ALA A 8 9.50 8.00 1.76
C ALA A 8 9.99 8.39 0.35
N GLY A 9 10.11 9.68 0.05
CA GLY A 9 10.48 10.21 -1.27
C GLY A 9 9.30 10.38 -2.23
N GLY A 10 9.59 10.75 -3.48
CA GLY A 10 8.59 10.87 -4.55
C GLY A 10 8.48 9.60 -5.40
N LEU A 11 7.42 9.50 -6.22
CA LEU A 11 7.16 8.34 -7.08
C LEU A 11 8.31 8.00 -8.03
N GLY A 12 9.01 9.02 -8.56
CA GLY A 12 10.19 8.81 -9.42
C GLY A 12 11.35 8.15 -8.68
N PHE A 13 11.60 8.55 -7.44
CA PHE A 13 12.63 7.93 -6.59
C PHE A 13 12.26 6.48 -6.25
N LEU A 14 11.00 6.22 -5.86
CA LEU A 14 10.50 4.87 -5.61
C LEU A 14 10.66 3.97 -6.85
N LYS A 15 10.34 4.48 -8.04
CA LYS A 15 10.49 3.75 -9.32
C LYS A 15 11.95 3.42 -9.62
N LEU A 16 12.89 4.33 -9.32
CA LEU A 16 14.32 4.07 -9.47
C LEU A 16 14.79 2.96 -8.52
N MET A 17 14.39 3.03 -7.24
CA MET A 17 14.71 2.01 -6.25
C MET A 17 14.20 0.64 -6.66
N ILE A 18 12.95 0.54 -7.12
CA ILE A 18 12.39 -0.71 -7.65
C ILE A 18 13.26 -1.28 -8.78
N LYS A 19 13.69 -0.45 -9.74
CA LYS A 19 14.53 -0.90 -10.86
C LYS A 19 15.87 -1.45 -10.37
N VAL A 20 16.53 -0.75 -9.45
CA VAL A 20 17.80 -1.19 -8.87
C VAL A 20 17.61 -2.49 -8.10
N THR A 21 16.62 -2.56 -7.21
CA THR A 21 16.32 -3.76 -6.42
C THR A 21 16.00 -4.96 -7.32
N LYS A 22 15.22 -4.77 -8.38
CA LYS A 22 14.90 -5.83 -9.34
C LYS A 22 16.13 -6.30 -10.13
N LEU A 23 17.07 -5.41 -10.42
CA LEU A 23 18.31 -5.76 -11.14
C LEU A 23 19.27 -6.57 -10.26
N VAL A 24 19.38 -6.23 -8.97
CA VAL A 24 20.30 -6.92 -8.04
C VAL A 24 19.69 -8.16 -7.40
N SER A 25 18.35 -8.26 -7.38
CA SER A 25 17.61 -9.41 -6.89
C SER A 25 16.49 -9.78 -7.88
N PRO A 26 16.86 -10.28 -9.08
CA PRO A 26 15.91 -10.81 -10.05
C PRO A 26 15.46 -12.18 -9.55
N THR A 27 14.43 -12.18 -8.71
CA THR A 27 13.79 -13.38 -8.16
C THR A 27 13.37 -14.41 -9.21
N THR A 28 13.61 -15.67 -8.88
CA THR A 28 13.24 -16.84 -9.68
C THR A 28 12.27 -17.80 -8.96
N ASP A 29 12.30 -17.93 -7.61
CA ASP A 29 11.51 -18.96 -6.89
C ASP A 29 10.57 -18.46 -5.77
N ASP A 30 10.66 -17.20 -5.35
CA ASP A 30 9.72 -16.64 -4.36
C ASP A 30 8.39 -16.27 -5.03
N LEU A 31 7.27 -16.60 -4.38
CA LEU A 31 5.93 -16.22 -4.86
C LEU A 31 5.78 -14.70 -4.98
N TYR A 32 6.37 -13.94 -4.04
CA TYR A 32 6.34 -12.48 -4.01
C TYR A 32 7.72 -11.88 -3.69
N PRO A 33 8.50 -11.57 -4.74
CA PRO A 33 9.78 -10.87 -4.63
C PRO A 33 9.72 -9.54 -3.87
N PRO A 34 10.79 -9.14 -3.16
CA PRO A 34 10.81 -7.87 -2.43
C PRO A 34 10.51 -6.63 -3.30
N TRP A 35 11.03 -6.60 -4.53
CA TRP A 35 10.76 -5.49 -5.47
C TRP A 35 9.29 -5.44 -5.93
N GLN A 36 8.52 -6.54 -5.85
CA GLN A 36 7.08 -6.52 -6.14
C GLN A 36 6.30 -5.80 -5.04
N GLY A 37 6.64 -6.00 -3.76
CA GLY A 37 6.02 -5.24 -2.66
C GLY A 37 6.27 -3.73 -2.80
N MET A 38 7.46 -3.34 -3.24
CA MET A 38 7.79 -1.95 -3.55
C MET A 38 6.97 -1.42 -4.73
N GLN A 39 6.75 -2.23 -5.78
CA GLN A 39 5.87 -1.89 -6.90
C GLN A 39 4.43 -1.67 -6.46
N TYR A 40 3.90 -2.52 -5.58
CA TYR A 40 2.56 -2.34 -5.02
C TYR A 40 2.42 -0.95 -4.36
N LEU A 41 3.38 -0.59 -3.51
CA LEU A 41 3.40 0.72 -2.84
C LEU A 41 3.44 1.87 -3.86
N GLN A 42 4.34 1.80 -4.83
CA GLN A 42 4.47 2.84 -5.86
C GLN A 42 3.19 2.99 -6.70
N ASN A 43 2.54 1.88 -7.06
CA ASN A 43 1.29 1.90 -7.80
C ASN A 43 0.15 2.51 -6.98
N MET A 44 0.00 2.12 -5.71
CA MET A 44 -1.02 2.71 -4.81
C MET A 44 -0.89 4.23 -4.70
N TYR A 45 0.34 4.76 -4.62
CA TYR A 45 0.57 6.21 -4.54
C TYR A 45 0.59 6.92 -5.90
N SER A 46 0.62 6.18 -7.01
CA SER A 46 0.68 6.77 -8.35
C SER A 46 -0.62 7.47 -8.78
N GLY A 47 -1.75 7.07 -8.18
CA GLY A 47 -3.07 7.54 -8.57
C GLY A 47 -3.57 7.03 -9.93
N ILE A 48 -2.76 6.27 -10.68
CA ILE A 48 -3.09 5.74 -12.01
C ILE A 48 -4.27 4.75 -11.93
N THR A 49 -4.36 4.00 -10.85
CA THR A 49 -5.39 2.98 -10.62
C THR A 49 -6.50 3.45 -9.69
N LYS A 50 -6.69 4.78 -9.56
CA LYS A 50 -7.79 5.33 -8.76
C LYS A 50 -9.11 5.03 -9.46
N PHE A 51 -10.05 4.43 -8.75
CA PHE A 51 -11.39 4.21 -9.26
C PHE A 51 -12.12 5.55 -9.43
N ASP A 52 -12.76 5.74 -10.59
CA ASP A 52 -13.61 6.91 -10.86
C ASP A 52 -14.86 6.93 -9.96
N SER A 53 -15.35 5.74 -9.61
CA SER A 53 -16.42 5.56 -8.64
C SER A 53 -16.17 4.29 -7.82
N VAL A 54 -16.62 4.32 -6.56
CA VAL A 54 -16.63 3.15 -5.68
C VAL A 54 -18.08 2.84 -5.36
N ASP A 55 -18.53 1.67 -5.79
CA ASP A 55 -19.87 1.17 -5.52
C ASP A 55 -19.80 0.04 -4.50
N ASN A 56 -20.17 0.35 -3.25
CA ASN A 56 -20.21 -0.61 -2.16
C ASN A 56 -21.45 -1.52 -2.21
N ASP A 57 -22.50 -1.10 -2.93
CA ASP A 57 -23.77 -1.82 -3.03
C ASP A 57 -23.71 -2.92 -4.11
N ARG A 58 -22.65 -2.94 -4.92
CA ARG A 58 -22.32 -4.03 -5.86
C ARG A 58 -22.34 -5.41 -5.20
N TYR A 59 -21.99 -5.50 -3.93
CA TYR A 59 -21.98 -6.76 -3.17
C TYR A 59 -22.99 -6.66 -2.03
N LEU A 60 -23.88 -7.66 -1.92
CA LEU A 60 -24.89 -7.77 -0.85
C LEU A 60 -24.25 -8.18 0.49
N MET A 61 -23.27 -7.40 0.94
CA MET A 61 -22.53 -7.62 2.18
C MET A 61 -22.44 -6.32 2.98
N ARG A 62 -22.37 -6.47 4.31
CA ARG A 62 -22.16 -5.33 5.20
C ARG A 62 -20.67 -5.03 5.32
N TRP A 63 -20.25 -3.90 4.78
CA TRP A 63 -18.87 -3.40 4.92
C TRP A 63 -18.62 -2.89 6.34
N THR A 64 -17.46 -3.24 6.91
CA THR A 64 -16.95 -2.61 8.14
C THR A 64 -16.15 -1.37 7.74
N LYS A 65 -16.41 -0.21 8.36
CA LYS A 65 -15.70 1.01 7.98
C LYS A 65 -14.28 0.97 8.53
N ALA A 66 -13.32 1.49 7.76
CA ALA A 66 -11.93 1.62 8.21
C ALA A 66 -11.83 2.38 9.55
N LYS A 67 -12.66 3.42 9.74
CA LYS A 67 -12.71 4.18 11.00
C LYS A 67 -13.09 3.31 12.21
N ASP A 68 -13.98 2.33 12.03
CA ASP A 68 -14.46 1.51 13.14
C ASP A 68 -13.35 0.55 13.58
N ILE A 69 -12.60 0.00 12.61
CA ILE A 69 -11.42 -0.83 12.86
C ILE A 69 -10.31 -0.03 13.55
N LEU A 70 -10.00 1.16 13.04
CA LEU A 70 -8.96 2.02 13.59
C LEU A 70 -9.30 2.50 15.00
N ALA A 71 -10.54 2.90 15.22
CA ALA A 71 -10.98 3.36 16.53
C ALA A 71 -10.94 2.24 17.57
N LYS A 72 -11.30 1.01 17.19
CA LYS A 72 -11.10 -0.18 18.04
C LYS A 72 -9.63 -0.45 18.34
N HIS A 73 -8.75 -0.39 17.34
CA HIS A 73 -7.31 -0.62 17.52
C HIS A 73 -6.65 0.42 18.44
N LEU A 74 -7.10 1.67 18.35
CA LEU A 74 -6.60 2.78 19.15
C LEU A 74 -7.32 2.93 20.50
N ASN A 75 -8.24 2.03 20.86
CA ASN A 75 -9.09 2.11 22.05
C ASN A 75 -9.84 3.45 22.19
N LEU A 76 -10.28 4.02 21.06
CA LEU A 76 -11.05 5.27 21.00
C LEU A 76 -12.56 5.06 21.20
N ILE A 77 -13.00 3.81 21.31
CA ILE A 77 -14.39 3.42 21.56
C ILE A 77 -14.36 2.40 22.70
N ASN A 78 -15.07 2.71 23.79
CA ASN A 78 -15.35 1.80 24.91
C ASN A 78 -16.48 0.83 24.56
#